data_AF-A0A7J5E2M9-F1
#
_entry.id   AF-A0A7J5E2M9-F1
#
_cell.length_a   1.000
_cell.length_b   1.000
_cell.length_c   1.000
_cell.angle_alpha   90.00
_cell.angle_beta   90.00
_cell.angle_gamma   90.00
#
_symmetry.space_group_name_H-M   'P 1'
#
loop_
_entity.id
_entity.type
_entity.pdbx_description
1 polymer ?
#
loop_
_entity_poly.entity_id
_entity_poly.type
_entity_poly.pdbx_seq_one_letter_code
_entity_poly.pdbx_strand_id
1 'polypeptide(L)'
;MEQSSDADGLAWVVVQYATQTKRRDDWLIGHASEWLGSVLAERGLGHVDGHDRGKRISDGALVVNIFARVSDAEAGCTAAMSALRRGRADERRATIAHRADDGDAWTVRYARTSGRLPGEFSL
;
A
#
# COMPACT_ATOMS: atom_id res chain seq x y z
N MET A 1 5.31 39.02 -2.68
CA MET A 1 5.17 37.91 -1.72
C MET A 1 5.25 36.63 -2.53
N GLU A 2 6.46 36.14 -2.73
CA GLU A 2 6.67 34.79 -3.27
C GLU A 2 6.76 33.85 -2.08
N GLN A 3 5.74 33.01 -1.93
CA GLN A 3 5.90 31.70 -1.31
C GLN A 3 5.31 30.69 -2.28
N SER A 4 6.14 30.31 -3.24
CA SER A 4 5.99 29.08 -4.01
C SER A 4 6.14 27.92 -3.04
N SER A 5 5.11 27.08 -2.93
CA SER A 5 5.23 25.65 -2.67
C SER A 5 3.90 25.02 -3.06
N ASP A 6 3.74 24.78 -4.36
CA ASP A 6 2.88 23.70 -4.88
C ASP A 6 3.45 22.35 -4.39
N ALA A 7 3.49 22.14 -3.08
CA ALA A 7 3.55 20.81 -2.53
C ALA A 7 2.09 20.37 -2.41
N ASP A 8 1.48 20.02 -3.55
CA ASP A 8 0.37 19.07 -3.56
C ASP A 8 0.91 17.83 -2.82
N GLY A 9 0.67 17.77 -1.51
CA GLY A 9 1.35 16.88 -0.59
C GLY A 9 1.01 15.45 -0.93
N LEU A 10 1.84 14.83 -1.78
CA LEU A 10 1.65 13.45 -2.19
C LEU A 10 1.79 12.56 -0.95
N ALA A 11 0.72 11.83 -0.63
CA ALA A 11 0.76 10.80 0.37
C ALA A 11 1.36 9.51 -0.21
N TRP A 12 1.81 8.63 0.70
CA TRP A 12 2.19 7.28 0.36
C TRP A 12 1.06 6.32 0.72
N VAL A 13 0.86 5.33 -0.13
CA VAL A 13 0.06 4.13 0.17
C VAL A 13 0.99 2.92 0.05
N VAL A 14 0.88 1.99 1.00
CA VAL A 14 1.56 0.69 0.95
C VAL A 14 0.54 -0.43 0.94
N VAL A 15 0.74 -1.38 0.04
CA VAL A 15 0.07 -2.70 0.05
C VAL A 15 1.09 -3.73 0.47
N GLN A 16 0.83 -4.38 1.61
CA GLN A 16 1.75 -5.33 2.21
C GLN A 16 1.17 -6.75 2.25
N TYR A 17 1.98 -7.72 1.85
CA TYR A 17 1.66 -9.14 1.92
C TYR A 17 2.67 -9.90 2.80
N ALA A 18 2.22 -10.97 3.45
CA ALA A 18 3.15 -11.95 4.02
C ALA A 18 3.79 -12.76 2.88
N THR A 19 5.12 -12.94 2.93
CA THR A 19 5.82 -13.69 1.88
C THR A 19 5.37 -15.14 1.79
N GLN A 20 5.43 -15.68 0.58
CA GLN A 20 5.28 -17.09 0.28
C GLN A 20 6.57 -17.60 -0.39
N THR A 21 6.43 -18.40 -1.45
CA THR A 21 7.56 -18.79 -2.29
C THR A 21 7.97 -17.61 -3.16
N LYS A 22 9.28 -17.47 -3.45
CA LYS A 22 9.79 -16.38 -4.30
C LYS A 22 9.02 -16.24 -5.62
N ARG A 23 8.73 -17.35 -6.31
CA ARG A 23 7.95 -17.33 -7.56
C ARG A 23 6.53 -16.78 -7.37
N ARG A 24 5.87 -17.11 -6.26
CA ARG A 24 4.52 -16.63 -5.97
C ARG A 24 4.54 -15.15 -5.59
N ASP A 25 5.54 -14.73 -4.81
CA ASP A 25 5.75 -13.33 -4.44
C ASP A 25 6.03 -12.48 -5.68
N ASP A 26 6.96 -12.89 -6.55
CA ASP A 26 7.33 -12.15 -7.77
C ASP A 26 6.11 -11.98 -8.70
N TRP A 27 5.29 -13.03 -8.86
CA TRP A 27 4.03 -12.94 -9.60
C TRP A 27 3.03 -11.98 -8.95
N LEU A 28 2.85 -12.07 -7.62
CA LEU A 28 1.90 -11.24 -6.90
C LEU A 28 2.30 -9.76 -6.95
N ILE A 29 3.59 -9.45 -6.84
CA ILE A 29 4.13 -8.09 -6.96
C ILE A 29 3.78 -7.52 -8.32
N GLY A 30 4.13 -8.21 -9.41
CA GLY A 30 3.87 -7.72 -10.76
C GLY A 30 2.37 -7.52 -10.99
N HIS A 31 1.57 -8.53 -10.65
CA HIS A 31 0.13 -8.52 -10.86
C HIS A 31 -0.60 -7.45 -10.03
N ALA A 32 -0.27 -7.34 -8.74
CA ALA A 32 -0.86 -6.31 -7.87
C ALA A 32 -0.43 -4.89 -8.28
N SER A 33 0.83 -4.71 -8.68
CA SER A 33 1.36 -3.41 -9.13
C SER A 33 0.67 -2.95 -10.43
N GLU A 34 0.46 -3.86 -11.38
CA GLU A 34 -0.24 -3.55 -12.64
C GLU A 34 -1.67 -3.07 -12.38
N TRP A 35 -2.43 -3.81 -11.58
CA TRP A 35 -3.81 -3.43 -11.25
C TRP A 35 -3.87 -2.17 -10.40
N LEU A 36 -2.97 -2.00 -9.43
CA LEU A 36 -2.89 -0.81 -8.59
C LEU A 36 -2.60 0.42 -9.45
N GLY A 37 -1.58 0.36 -10.30
CA GLY A 37 -1.22 1.44 -11.22
C GLY A 37 -2.36 1.78 -12.18
N SER A 38 -3.02 0.77 -12.76
CA SER A 38 -4.16 0.98 -13.67
C SER A 38 -5.32 1.70 -12.97
N VAL A 39 -5.72 1.28 -11.76
CA VAL A 39 -6.84 1.91 -11.04
C VAL A 39 -6.49 3.30 -10.52
N LEU A 40 -5.26 3.52 -10.05
CA LEU A 40 -4.81 4.85 -9.64
C LEU A 40 -4.80 5.83 -10.83
N ALA A 41 -4.31 5.39 -11.99
CA ALA A 41 -4.32 6.18 -13.21
C ALA A 41 -5.75 6.46 -13.71
N GLU A 42 -6.63 5.44 -13.73
CA GLU A 42 -8.04 5.58 -14.09
C GLU A 42 -8.76 6.65 -13.26
N ARG A 43 -8.39 6.77 -11.98
CA ARG A 43 -8.98 7.72 -11.04
C ARG A 43 -8.22 9.04 -10.93
N GLY A 44 -7.09 9.20 -11.63
CA GLY A 44 -6.23 10.37 -11.51
C GLY A 44 -5.66 10.56 -10.09
N LEU A 45 -5.48 9.48 -9.33
CA LEU A 45 -5.08 9.53 -7.92
C LEU A 45 -3.58 9.42 -7.70
N GLY A 46 -2.83 8.85 -8.65
CA GLY A 46 -1.39 8.65 -8.48
C GLY A 46 -0.80 7.51 -9.31
N HIS A 47 0.34 7.00 -8.85
CA HIS A 47 1.10 5.94 -9.53
C HIS A 47 1.82 5.02 -8.54
N VAL A 48 2.18 3.82 -9.00
CA VAL A 48 3.04 2.90 -8.24
C VAL A 48 4.48 3.37 -8.32
N ASP A 49 5.16 3.40 -7.17
CA ASP A 49 6.53 3.93 -7.02
C ASP A 49 7.58 2.82 -6.82
N GLY A 50 7.15 1.61 -6.48
CA GLY A 50 8.05 0.47 -6.40
C GLY A 50 7.58 -0.61 -5.45
N HIS A 51 8.48 -1.54 -5.14
CA HIS A 51 8.24 -2.58 -4.16
C HIS A 51 9.52 -2.95 -3.43
N ASP A 52 9.37 -3.47 -2.22
CA ASP A 52 10.45 -4.10 -1.47
C ASP A 52 10.03 -5.47 -0.95
N ARG A 53 11.05 -6.24 -0.57
CA ARG A 53 10.88 -7.46 0.22
C ARG A 53 11.85 -7.39 1.39
N GLY A 54 11.31 -7.48 2.60
CA GLY A 54 12.12 -7.28 3.81
C GLY A 54 11.53 -7.94 5.04
N LYS A 55 12.24 -7.79 6.15
CA LYS A 55 11.73 -8.15 7.48
C LYS A 55 10.96 -6.96 8.03
N ARG A 56 9.74 -7.19 8.50
CA ARG A 56 8.97 -6.19 9.23
C ARG A 56 9.63 -5.92 10.58
N ILE A 57 9.80 -4.64 10.91
CA ILE A 57 10.52 -4.23 12.13
C ILE A 57 9.81 -4.72 13.41
N SER A 58 8.47 -4.73 13.42
CA SER A 58 7.68 -5.04 14.62
C SER A 58 7.81 -6.49 15.10
N ASP A 59 7.91 -7.45 14.19
CA ASP A 59 7.84 -8.89 14.51
C ASP A 59 8.88 -9.75 13.77
N GLY A 60 9.72 -9.13 12.92
CA GLY A 60 10.72 -9.82 12.11
C GLY A 60 10.16 -10.66 10.96
N ALA A 61 8.84 -10.64 10.72
CA ALA A 61 8.22 -11.45 9.68
C ALA A 61 8.65 -10.98 8.29
N LEU A 62 8.88 -11.94 7.38
CA LEU A 62 9.17 -11.62 5.99
C LEU A 62 7.90 -11.16 5.27
N VAL A 63 7.99 -9.98 4.66
CA VAL A 63 6.88 -9.29 4.00
C VAL A 63 7.32 -8.76 2.64
N VAL A 64 6.33 -8.53 1.79
CA VAL A 64 6.45 -7.81 0.53
C VAL A 64 5.64 -6.54 0.66
N ASN A 65 6.24 -5.41 0.31
CA ASN A 65 5.58 -4.10 0.28
C ASN A 65 5.53 -3.59 -1.15
N ILE A 66 4.38 -3.08 -1.58
CA ILE A 66 4.21 -2.37 -2.85
C ILE A 66 3.80 -0.94 -2.49
N PHE A 67 4.55 0.04 -2.98
CA PHE A 67 4.35 1.45 -2.66
C PHE A 67 3.72 2.19 -3.81
N ALA A 68 2.85 3.13 -3.48
CA ALA A 68 2.27 4.07 -4.42
C ALA A 68 2.31 5.49 -3.86
N ARG A 69 2.53 6.45 -4.75
CA ARG A 69 2.39 7.90 -4.50
C ARG A 69 1.00 8.31 -4.91
N VAL A 70 0.27 8.97 -4.02
CA VAL A 70 -1.12 9.38 -4.26
C VAL A 70 -1.36 10.82 -3.83
N SER A 71 -2.27 11.52 -4.50
CA SER A 71 -2.67 12.88 -4.11
C SER A 71 -3.60 12.90 -2.89
N ASP A 72 -4.30 11.81 -2.62
CA ASP A 72 -5.19 11.64 -1.46
C ASP A 72 -5.00 10.25 -0.85
N ALA A 73 -4.66 10.20 0.44
CA ALA A 73 -4.30 8.98 1.16
C ALA A 73 -5.47 8.00 1.33
N GLU A 74 -6.66 8.51 1.66
CA GLU A 74 -7.87 7.70 1.90
C GLU A 74 -8.46 7.19 0.58
N ALA A 75 -8.54 8.06 -0.41
CA ALA A 75 -8.93 7.68 -1.77
C ALA A 75 -7.93 6.68 -2.37
N GLY A 76 -6.63 6.87 -2.12
CA GLY A 76 -5.56 5.96 -2.52
C GLY A 76 -5.71 4.57 -1.90
N CYS A 77 -5.98 4.48 -0.59
CA CYS A 77 -6.23 3.20 0.08
C CYS A 77 -7.48 2.49 -0.49
N THR A 78 -8.56 3.24 -0.71
CA THR A 78 -9.80 2.71 -1.30
C THR A 78 -9.56 2.21 -2.73
N ALA A 79 -8.80 2.96 -3.53
CA ALA A 79 -8.40 2.59 -4.88
C ALA A 79 -7.54 1.32 -4.86
N ALA A 80 -6.57 1.22 -3.94
CA ALA A 80 -5.76 0.04 -3.77
C ALA A 80 -6.60 -1.20 -3.46
N MET A 81 -7.50 -1.13 -2.46
CA MET A 81 -8.39 -2.25 -2.15
C MET A 81 -9.27 -2.65 -3.34
N SER A 82 -9.77 -1.67 -4.10
CA SER A 82 -10.55 -1.91 -5.31
C SER A 82 -9.72 -2.58 -6.42
N ALA A 83 -8.45 -2.18 -6.58
CA ALA A 83 -7.52 -2.77 -7.54
C ALA A 83 -7.26 -4.24 -7.21
N LEU A 84 -6.97 -4.54 -5.95
CA LEU A 84 -6.72 -5.92 -5.51
C LEU A 84 -7.93 -6.82 -5.75
N ARG A 85 -9.15 -6.32 -5.47
CA ARG A 85 -10.41 -7.04 -5.74
C ARG A 85 -10.63 -7.27 -7.23
N ARG A 86 -10.44 -6.24 -8.06
CA ARG A 86 -10.59 -6.34 -9.53
C ARG A 86 -9.60 -7.35 -10.12
N GLY A 87 -8.34 -7.27 -9.70
CA GLY A 87 -7.27 -8.15 -10.16
C GLY A 87 -7.26 -9.54 -9.53
N ARG A 88 -8.06 -9.80 -8.49
CA ARG A 88 -7.94 -11.01 -7.65
C ARG A 88 -6.51 -11.18 -7.11
N ALA A 89 -5.89 -10.08 -6.69
CA ALA A 89 -4.53 -10.02 -6.17
C ALA A 89 -4.50 -10.25 -4.65
N ASP A 90 -5.15 -11.32 -4.19
CA ASP A 90 -5.17 -11.79 -2.80
C ASP A 90 -5.54 -10.70 -1.76
N GLU A 91 -6.62 -9.94 -2.01
CA GLU A 91 -7.02 -8.78 -1.20
C GLU A 91 -7.25 -9.10 0.28
N ARG A 92 -7.67 -10.34 0.59
CA ARG A 92 -7.93 -10.79 1.97
C ARG A 92 -6.65 -10.96 2.79
N ARG A 93 -5.51 -11.11 2.12
CA ARG A 93 -4.18 -11.30 2.72
C ARG A 93 -3.36 -10.02 2.76
N ALA A 94 -3.83 -8.97 2.10
CA ALA A 94 -3.17 -7.67 2.07
C ALA A 94 -3.48 -6.88 3.36
N THR A 95 -2.47 -6.16 3.84
CA THR A 95 -2.66 -5.00 4.72
C THR A 95 -2.39 -3.76 3.89
N ILE A 96 -3.26 -2.77 3.94
CA ILE A 96 -3.14 -1.50 3.24
C ILE A 96 -3.05 -0.39 4.28
N ALA A 97 -2.03 0.44 4.17
CA ALA A 97 -1.79 1.57 5.04
C ALA A 97 -1.38 2.80 4.21
N HIS A 98 -1.50 3.97 4.81
CA HIS A 98 -1.02 5.22 4.21
C HIS A 98 -0.20 6.03 5.20
N ARG A 99 0.58 6.98 4.68
CA ARG A 99 1.26 8.02 5.46
C ARG A 99 1.35 9.30 4.65
N ALA A 100 1.45 10.45 5.32
CA ALA A 100 1.81 11.70 4.67
C ALA A 100 3.28 11.66 4.18
N ASP A 101 3.66 12.56 3.27
CA ASP A 101 5.04 12.58 2.74
C ASP A 101 6.08 12.92 3.81
N ASP A 102 5.71 13.87 4.66
CA ASP A 102 6.46 14.35 5.81
C ASP A 102 6.19 13.53 7.09
N GLY A 103 5.37 12.47 6.98
CA GLY A 103 4.95 11.64 8.08
C GLY A 103 5.88 10.45 8.31
N ASP A 104 6.31 10.26 9.55
CA ASP A 104 7.11 9.09 9.96
C ASP A 104 6.26 7.84 10.25
N ALA A 105 4.95 8.01 10.47
CA ALA A 105 4.05 6.95 10.91
C ALA A 105 3.10 6.48 9.79
N TRP A 106 2.91 5.17 9.70
CA TRP A 106 1.92 4.54 8.83
C TRP A 106 0.60 4.32 9.57
N THR A 107 -0.50 4.78 8.99
CA THR A 107 -1.86 4.52 9.46
C THR A 107 -2.48 3.37 8.66
N VAL A 108 -2.86 2.29 9.34
CA VAL A 108 -3.48 1.12 8.70
C VAL A 108 -4.95 1.40 8.41
N ARG A 109 -5.33 1.32 7.13
CA ARG A 109 -6.72 1.50 6.70
C ARG A 109 -7.47 0.17 6.53
N TYR A 110 -6.78 -0.83 5.99
CA TYR A 110 -7.29 -2.19 5.82
C TYR A 110 -6.28 -3.18 6.38
N ALA A 111 -6.67 -3.99 7.36
CA ALA A 111 -5.81 -5.02 7.91
C ALA A 111 -6.10 -6.38 7.26
N ARG A 112 -5.06 -7.20 7.07
CA ARG A 112 -5.21 -8.59 6.66
C ARG A 112 -6.24 -9.30 7.55
N THR A 113 -7.19 -10.00 6.95
CA THR A 113 -8.16 -10.79 7.72
C THR A 113 -7.65 -12.22 7.84
N SER A 114 -6.61 -12.42 8.66
CA SER A 114 -6.05 -13.74 8.93
C SER A 114 -6.35 -14.18 10.36
N GLY A 115 -7.59 -14.60 10.64
CA GLY A 115 -7.96 -15.45 11.79
C GLY A 115 -7.73 -14.94 13.22
N ARG A 116 -6.97 -13.86 13.46
CA ARG A 116 -6.86 -13.13 14.74
C ARG A 116 -6.43 -11.70 14.45
N LEU A 117 -7.16 -10.78 15.04
CA LEU A 117 -6.98 -9.32 14.98
C LEU A 117 -5.53 -8.95 15.35
N PRO A 118 -4.86 -8.01 14.65
CA PRO A 118 -3.91 -7.16 15.35
C PRO A 118 -4.72 -6.23 16.25
N GLY A 119 -4.48 -6.32 17.56
CA GLY A 119 -5.04 -5.43 18.56
C GLY A 119 -4.65 -3.96 18.35
N GLU A 120 -5.09 -3.12 19.27
CA GLU A 120 -4.92 -1.67 19.26
C GLU A 120 -3.47 -1.25 18.96
N PHE A 121 -3.30 -0.38 17.97
CA PHE A 121 -2.08 0.40 17.80
C PHE A 121 -2.27 1.69 18.61
N SER A 122 -1.45 1.89 19.63
CA SER A 122 -1.42 3.14 20.41
C SER A 122 -0.77 4.27 19.62
N LEU A 123 -1.34 5.47 19.83
CA LEU A 123 -0.89 6.79 19.37
C LEU A 123 0.47 7.21 19.94
#